data_AF-A0A934DQW4-F1
#
_entry.id   AF-A0A934DQW4-F1
#
_cell.length_a   1.000
_cell.length_b   1.000
_cell.length_c   1.000
_cell.angle_alpha   90.00
_cell.angle_beta   90.00
_cell.angle_gamma   90.00
#
_symmetry.space_group_name_H-M   'P 1'
#
loop_
_entity.id
_entity.type
_entity.pdbx_description
1 polymer ?
#
loop_
_entity_poly.entity_id
_entity_poly.type
_entity_poly.pdbx_seq_one_letter_code
_entity_poly.pdbx_strand_id
1 'polypeptide(L)'
;MVGAKIPHGGPSLPNACLALLASLGRERALGGAITRERAQPLAALVWPRPQEADEAVAALCDPYLALTMLWLTLGMGFRGNPHHPRPRREEQDRLARDLLAFLGLHLRIRADLPALVDWPAQGLAHQELKGDGGWCDLCGRCCCHAGTVPTPPPGVDYPAYWYHALAGDTLLPQPFCPFLFQSQGLPLFFCGLHPIKPLACRGFGRQNCRQGRPQRGYGPRP
;
A
#
# COMPACT_ATOMS: atom_id res chain seq x y z
N MET A 1 -12.07 -48.43 -13.90
CA MET A 1 -12.70 -47.17 -14.35
C MET A 1 -11.91 -46.01 -13.76
N VAL A 2 -11.13 -45.33 -14.61
CA VAL A 2 -10.21 -44.25 -14.22
C VAL A 2 -11.02 -42.95 -14.16
N GLY A 3 -11.04 -42.31 -12.99
CA GLY A 3 -11.71 -41.03 -12.78
C GLY A 3 -11.11 -39.94 -13.65
N ALA A 4 -11.94 -39.31 -14.47
CA ALA A 4 -11.54 -38.18 -15.30
C ALA A 4 -11.19 -36.98 -14.40
N LYS A 5 -9.94 -36.51 -14.49
CA LYS A 5 -9.52 -35.22 -13.94
C LYS A 5 -10.15 -34.11 -14.78
N ILE A 6 -10.95 -33.26 -14.13
CA ILE A 6 -11.45 -32.01 -14.73
C ILE A 6 -10.26 -31.03 -14.81
N PRO A 7 -9.88 -30.53 -16.00
CA PRO A 7 -8.83 -29.54 -16.12
C PRO A 7 -9.39 -28.17 -15.76
N HIS A 8 -9.06 -27.65 -14.57
CA HIS A 8 -9.27 -26.25 -14.23
C HIS A 8 -8.17 -25.39 -14.86
N GLY A 9 -8.24 -25.21 -16.18
CA GLY A 9 -7.34 -24.35 -16.95
C GLY A 9 -8.12 -23.26 -17.67
N GLY A 10 -8.62 -22.27 -16.92
CA GLY A 10 -9.06 -21.01 -17.53
C GLY A 10 -7.87 -20.30 -18.19
N PRO A 11 -8.09 -19.47 -19.23
CA PRO A 11 -7.00 -18.76 -19.90
C PRO A 11 -6.34 -17.78 -18.92
N SER A 12 -5.17 -18.15 -18.38
CA SER A 12 -4.31 -17.20 -17.68
C SER A 12 -3.80 -16.20 -18.72
N LEU A 13 -4.38 -14.99 -18.75
CA LEU A 13 -3.80 -13.90 -19.51
C LEU A 13 -2.37 -13.70 -19.02
N PRO A 14 -1.35 -13.82 -19.88
CA PRO A 14 0.01 -13.56 -19.45
C PRO A 14 0.09 -12.13 -18.94
N ASN A 15 0.27 -12.00 -17.63
CA ASN A 15 0.43 -10.79 -16.82
C ASN A 15 -0.86 -10.15 -16.28
N ALA A 16 -1.91 -10.92 -15.98
CA ALA A 16 -3.14 -10.40 -15.37
C ALA A 16 -2.89 -9.53 -14.11
N CYS A 17 -1.99 -9.94 -13.22
CA CYS A 17 -1.67 -9.17 -12.01
C CYS A 17 -1.00 -7.81 -12.32
N LEU A 18 -0.07 -7.78 -13.27
CA LEU A 18 0.57 -6.52 -13.69
C LEU A 18 -0.42 -5.62 -14.44
N ALA A 19 -1.33 -6.20 -15.22
CA ALA A 19 -2.39 -5.46 -15.90
C ALA A 19 -3.37 -4.83 -14.90
N LEU A 20 -3.75 -5.55 -13.84
CA LEU A 20 -4.55 -5.03 -12.73
C LEU A 20 -3.85 -3.83 -12.07
N LEU A 21 -2.58 -4.01 -11.66
CA LEU A 21 -1.79 -2.94 -11.03
C LEU A 21 -1.64 -1.72 -11.96
N ALA A 22 -1.35 -1.94 -13.24
CA ALA A 22 -1.21 -0.86 -14.21
C ALA A 22 -2.52 -0.11 -14.44
N SER A 23 -3.65 -0.83 -14.56
CA SER A 23 -4.95 -0.20 -14.77
C SER A 23 -5.39 0.60 -13.54
N LEU A 24 -5.56 -0.07 -12.40
CA LEU A 24 -6.14 0.56 -11.21
C LEU A 24 -5.15 1.52 -10.55
N GLY A 25 -3.86 1.21 -10.57
CA GLY A 25 -2.81 2.09 -10.07
C GLY A 25 -2.71 3.39 -10.86
N ARG A 26 -2.81 3.35 -12.20
CA ARG A 26 -2.83 4.56 -13.02
C ARG A 26 -4.08 5.39 -12.78
N GLU A 27 -5.25 4.74 -12.72
CA GLU A 27 -6.51 5.41 -12.40
C GLU A 27 -6.44 6.14 -11.05
N ARG A 28 -5.89 5.46 -10.04
CA ARG A 28 -5.67 6.03 -8.71
C ARG A 28 -4.64 7.17 -8.71
N ALA A 29 -3.59 7.06 -9.53
CA ALA A 29 -2.59 8.11 -9.68
C ALA A 29 -3.14 9.37 -10.35
N LEU A 30 -4.20 9.24 -11.16
CA LEU A 30 -4.94 10.34 -11.78
C LEU A 30 -6.04 10.91 -10.87
N GLY A 31 -6.17 10.42 -9.64
CA GLY A 31 -7.16 10.87 -8.67
C GLY A 31 -8.49 10.10 -8.71
N GLY A 32 -8.60 9.07 -9.54
CA GLY A 32 -9.80 8.24 -9.63
C GLY A 32 -10.09 7.45 -8.35
N ALA A 33 -11.38 7.28 -8.06
CA ALA A 33 -11.86 6.32 -7.07
C ALA A 33 -12.03 4.95 -7.73
N ILE A 34 -11.58 3.89 -7.05
CA ILE A 34 -11.73 2.52 -7.55
C ILE A 34 -13.04 1.96 -7.03
N THR A 35 -13.98 1.71 -7.93
CA THR A 35 -15.28 1.10 -7.56
C THR A 35 -15.21 -0.42 -7.62
N ARG A 36 -16.18 -1.08 -6.98
CA ARG A 36 -16.29 -2.54 -7.00
C ARG A 36 -16.52 -3.07 -8.40
N GLU A 37 -17.39 -2.43 -9.17
CA GLU A 37 -17.71 -2.77 -10.56
C GLU A 37 -16.46 -2.73 -11.43
N ARG A 38 -15.55 -1.78 -11.14
CA ARG A 38 -14.27 -1.65 -11.85
C ARG A 38 -13.26 -2.71 -11.43
N ALA A 39 -13.15 -2.98 -10.12
CA ALA A 39 -12.12 -3.88 -9.57
C ALA A 39 -12.45 -5.37 -9.76
N GLN A 40 -13.72 -5.76 -9.61
CA GLN A 40 -14.15 -7.17 -9.61
C GLN A 40 -13.70 -7.97 -10.84
N PRO A 41 -13.94 -7.53 -12.10
CA PRO A 41 -13.55 -8.33 -13.26
C PRO A 41 -12.02 -8.48 -13.38
N LEU A 42 -11.25 -7.49 -12.92
CA LEU A 42 -9.79 -7.59 -12.92
C LEU A 42 -9.29 -8.53 -11.82
N ALA A 43 -9.86 -8.44 -10.62
CA ALA A 43 -9.51 -9.30 -9.50
C ALA A 43 -9.80 -10.78 -9.80
N ALA A 44 -10.94 -11.08 -10.43
CA ALA A 44 -11.31 -12.45 -10.82
C ALA A 44 -10.34 -13.09 -11.83
N LEU A 45 -9.64 -12.28 -12.64
CA LEU A 45 -8.60 -12.75 -13.56
C LEU A 45 -7.28 -13.08 -12.83
N VAL A 46 -7.02 -12.44 -11.69
CA VAL A 46 -5.79 -12.62 -10.91
C VAL A 46 -5.95 -13.69 -9.85
N TRP A 47 -7.10 -13.74 -9.19
CA TRP A 47 -7.41 -14.67 -8.10
C TRP A 47 -8.67 -15.47 -8.45
N PRO A 48 -8.52 -16.70 -8.99
CA PRO A 48 -9.66 -17.50 -9.42
C PRO A 48 -10.60 -17.95 -8.29
N ARG A 49 -10.12 -17.94 -7.03
CA ARG A 49 -10.96 -18.27 -5.88
C ARG A 49 -11.83 -17.06 -5.53
N PRO A 50 -13.18 -17.18 -5.50
CA PRO A 50 -14.06 -16.04 -5.25
C PRO A 50 -13.75 -15.27 -3.96
N GLN A 51 -13.42 -15.99 -2.87
CA GLN A 51 -13.07 -15.38 -1.60
C GLN A 51 -11.84 -14.48 -1.68
N GLU A 52 -10.79 -14.91 -2.40
CA GLU A 52 -9.56 -14.11 -2.58
C GLU A 52 -9.81 -12.90 -3.46
N ALA A 53 -10.59 -13.06 -4.53
CA ALA A 53 -10.98 -11.95 -5.38
C ALA A 53 -11.80 -10.90 -4.60
N ASP A 54 -12.74 -11.33 -3.76
CA ASP A 54 -13.55 -10.44 -2.95
C ASP A 54 -12.75 -9.71 -1.87
N GLU A 55 -11.79 -10.38 -1.22
CA GLU A 55 -10.85 -9.75 -0.28
C GLU A 55 -9.99 -8.70 -1.00
N ALA A 56 -9.45 -9.04 -2.17
CA ALA A 56 -8.66 -8.11 -2.96
C ALA A 56 -9.50 -6.90 -3.40
N VAL A 57 -10.73 -7.11 -3.85
CA VAL A 57 -11.66 -6.03 -4.22
C VAL A 57 -11.95 -5.11 -3.05
N ALA A 58 -12.19 -5.66 -1.86
CA ALA A 58 -12.41 -4.86 -0.66
C ALA A 58 -11.22 -3.94 -0.36
N ALA A 59 -9.99 -4.45 -0.47
CA ALA A 59 -8.78 -3.65 -0.29
C ALA A 59 -8.56 -2.63 -1.42
N LEU A 60 -8.75 -3.04 -2.68
CA LEU A 60 -8.57 -2.19 -3.86
C LEU A 60 -9.54 -0.99 -3.88
N CYS A 61 -10.73 -1.16 -3.30
CA CYS A 61 -11.73 -0.11 -3.14
C CYS A 61 -11.52 0.74 -1.87
N ASP A 62 -10.66 0.34 -0.94
CA ASP A 62 -10.39 1.14 0.27
C ASP A 62 -9.72 2.47 -0.14
N PRO A 63 -10.27 3.62 0.28
CA PRO A 63 -9.80 4.93 -0.17
C PRO A 63 -8.42 5.31 0.36
N TYR A 64 -7.84 4.53 1.28
CA TYR A 64 -6.52 4.79 1.83
C TYR A 64 -5.44 3.87 1.27
N LEU A 65 -5.80 2.83 0.54
CA LEU A 65 -4.83 1.95 -0.08
C LEU A 65 -3.86 2.77 -0.94
N ALA A 66 -2.56 2.63 -0.67
CA ALA A 66 -1.50 3.23 -1.47
C ALA A 66 -1.30 2.47 -2.79
N LEU A 67 -2.38 2.31 -3.55
CA LEU A 67 -2.43 1.55 -4.79
C LEU A 67 -1.48 2.13 -5.86
N THR A 68 -1.31 3.46 -5.88
CA THR A 68 -0.30 4.09 -6.73
C THR A 68 1.11 3.60 -6.36
N MET A 69 1.42 3.44 -5.08
CA MET A 69 2.73 2.91 -4.66
C MET A 69 2.89 1.43 -4.98
N LEU A 70 1.85 0.61 -4.79
CA LEU A 70 1.87 -0.79 -5.24
C LEU A 70 2.15 -0.90 -6.74
N TRP A 71 1.48 -0.08 -7.55
CA TRP A 71 1.77 -0.04 -8.99
C TRP A 71 3.20 0.42 -9.29
N LEU A 72 3.68 1.47 -8.64
CA LEU A 72 5.04 1.96 -8.84
C LEU A 72 6.08 0.89 -8.43
N THR A 73 5.93 0.25 -7.27
CA THR A 73 6.93 -0.69 -6.74
C THR A 73 6.83 -2.06 -7.39
N LEU A 74 5.64 -2.66 -7.42
CA LEU A 74 5.44 -4.03 -7.92
C LEU A 74 5.19 -4.06 -9.43
N GLY A 75 4.52 -3.06 -9.99
CA GLY A 75 4.20 -3.00 -11.41
C GLY A 75 5.29 -2.38 -12.29
N MET A 76 5.88 -1.26 -11.84
CA MET A 76 6.91 -0.53 -12.60
C MET A 76 8.34 -0.82 -12.15
N GLY A 77 8.53 -1.47 -11.00
CA GLY A 77 9.86 -1.70 -10.43
C GLY A 77 10.55 -0.41 -9.95
N PHE A 78 9.78 0.61 -9.61
CA PHE A 78 10.29 1.82 -8.96
C PHE A 78 10.83 1.41 -7.58
N ARG A 79 12.10 1.70 -7.31
CA ARG A 79 12.76 1.30 -6.06
C ARG A 79 12.17 2.08 -4.89
N GLY A 80 11.21 1.47 -4.18
CA GLY A 80 10.90 1.79 -2.80
C GLY A 80 12.01 1.24 -1.92
N ASN A 81 11.96 -0.05 -1.58
CA ASN A 81 13.06 -0.77 -0.93
C ASN A 81 14.17 -1.13 -1.95
N PRO A 82 15.44 -0.73 -1.74
CA PRO A 82 16.55 -1.08 -2.65
C PRO A 82 16.83 -2.58 -2.75
N HIS A 83 16.34 -3.38 -1.80
CA HIS A 83 16.45 -4.84 -1.77
C HIS A 83 15.22 -5.57 -2.33
N HIS A 84 14.17 -4.86 -2.75
CA HIS A 84 13.02 -5.52 -3.35
C HIS A 84 13.32 -5.85 -4.82
N PRO A 85 13.46 -7.14 -5.19
CA PRO A 85 13.67 -7.52 -6.58
C PRO A 85 12.46 -7.09 -7.41
N ARG A 86 12.71 -6.61 -8.62
CA ARG A 86 11.63 -6.37 -9.58
C ARG A 86 10.99 -7.72 -9.90
N PRO A 87 9.65 -7.88 -9.78
CA PRO A 87 8.97 -9.09 -10.20
C PRO A 87 9.25 -9.36 -11.68
N ARG A 88 9.70 -10.56 -12.01
CA ARG A 88 9.87 -11.00 -13.38
C ARG A 88 8.52 -11.46 -13.96
N ARG A 89 8.40 -11.50 -15.28
CA ARG A 89 7.14 -11.87 -15.94
C ARG A 89 6.71 -13.30 -15.63
N GLU A 90 7.67 -14.17 -15.39
CA GLU A 90 7.49 -15.56 -14.97
C GLU A 90 7.07 -15.72 -13.50
N GLU A 91 7.16 -14.68 -12.68
CA GLU A 91 6.81 -14.71 -11.25
C GLU A 91 5.36 -14.29 -10.96
N GLN A 92 4.44 -14.44 -11.91
CA GLN A 92 3.06 -13.93 -11.77
C GLN A 92 2.30 -14.54 -10.59
N ASP A 93 2.39 -15.85 -10.38
CA ASP A 93 1.69 -16.50 -9.27
C ASP A 93 2.22 -16.00 -7.92
N ARG A 94 3.53 -15.78 -7.85
CA ARG A 94 4.16 -15.18 -6.67
C ARG A 94 3.68 -13.75 -6.49
N LEU A 95 3.71 -12.93 -7.54
CA LEU A 95 3.24 -11.55 -7.50
C LEU A 95 1.78 -11.45 -7.06
N ALA A 96 0.90 -12.33 -7.55
CA ALA A 96 -0.51 -12.38 -7.16
C ALA A 96 -0.69 -12.74 -5.68
N ARG A 97 0.10 -13.70 -5.16
CA ARG A 97 0.10 -14.05 -3.73
C ARG A 97 0.66 -12.93 -2.85
N ASP A 98 1.78 -12.34 -3.25
CA ASP A 98 2.43 -11.25 -2.50
C ASP A 98 1.53 -10.01 -2.47
N LEU A 99 0.87 -9.69 -3.59
CA LEU A 99 -0.12 -8.62 -3.66
C LEU A 99 -1.32 -8.92 -2.76
N LEU A 100 -1.90 -10.12 -2.81
CA LEU A 100 -3.03 -10.47 -1.95
C LEU A 100 -2.68 -10.39 -0.47
N ALA A 101 -1.50 -10.90 -0.07
CA ALA A 101 -1.02 -10.80 1.30
C ALA A 101 -0.85 -9.34 1.74
N PHE A 102 -0.35 -8.47 0.87
CA PHE A 102 -0.28 -7.03 1.14
C PHE A 102 -1.67 -6.40 1.31
N LEU A 103 -2.61 -6.73 0.42
CA LEU A 103 -3.99 -6.23 0.47
C LEU A 103 -4.70 -6.66 1.76
N GLY A 104 -4.56 -7.92 2.17
CA GLY A 104 -5.08 -8.41 3.44
C GLY A 104 -4.43 -7.73 4.65
N LEU A 105 -3.12 -7.51 4.63
CA LEU A 105 -2.41 -6.77 5.68
C LEU A 105 -2.91 -5.32 5.80
N HIS A 106 -3.13 -4.64 4.66
CA HIS A 106 -3.73 -3.30 4.63
C HIS A 106 -5.09 -3.28 5.32
N LEU A 107 -6.01 -4.17 4.93
CA LEU A 107 -7.35 -4.25 5.54
C LEU A 107 -7.30 -4.54 7.04
N ARG A 108 -6.40 -5.43 7.46
CA ARG A 108 -6.23 -5.75 8.89
C ARG A 108 -5.74 -4.52 9.68
N ILE A 109 -4.73 -3.82 9.18
CA ILE A 109 -4.26 -2.55 9.78
C ILE A 109 -5.38 -1.51 9.82
N ARG A 110 -6.17 -1.39 8.74
CA ARG A 110 -7.32 -0.47 8.65
C ARG A 110 -8.36 -0.74 9.73
N ALA A 111 -8.61 -2.00 10.07
CA ALA A 111 -9.57 -2.38 11.10
C ALA A 111 -9.10 -2.03 12.52
N ASP A 112 -7.80 -2.14 12.80
CA ASP A 112 -7.23 -1.89 14.13
C ASP A 112 -6.97 -0.41 14.42
N LEU A 113 -6.72 0.40 13.39
CA LEU A 113 -6.34 1.82 13.53
C LEU A 113 -7.28 2.65 14.41
N PRO A 114 -8.62 2.58 14.27
CA PRO A 114 -9.55 3.39 15.07
C PRO A 114 -9.44 3.16 16.59
N ALA A 115 -8.91 2.02 17.04
CA ALA A 115 -8.72 1.75 18.45
C ALA A 115 -7.49 2.48 19.05
N LEU A 116 -6.60 2.99 18.20
CA LEU A 116 -5.29 3.53 18.61
C LEU A 116 -5.07 4.99 18.18
N VAL A 117 -5.72 5.43 17.12
CA VAL A 117 -5.65 6.79 16.61
C VAL A 117 -7.05 7.27 16.25
N ASP A 118 -7.34 8.52 16.57
CA ASP A 118 -8.50 9.20 15.99
C ASP A 118 -8.29 9.30 14.48
N TRP A 119 -9.02 8.46 13.76
CA TRP A 119 -8.83 8.23 12.34
C TRP A 119 -10.12 8.53 11.58
N PRO A 120 -10.08 9.33 10.51
CA PRO A 120 -11.27 9.63 9.74
C PRO A 120 -11.83 8.36 9.11
N ALA A 121 -13.15 8.16 9.28
CA ALA A 121 -13.86 7.01 8.72
C ALA A 121 -13.94 7.09 7.19
N GLN A 122 -14.00 8.30 6.64
CA GLN A 122 -14.03 8.59 5.22
C GLN A 122 -12.67 9.18 4.83
N GLY A 123 -12.06 8.67 3.76
CA GLY A 123 -10.80 9.12 3.15
C GLY A 123 -10.34 10.54 3.52
N LEU A 124 -9.06 10.75 3.85
CA LEU A 124 -8.54 12.12 4.01
C LEU A 124 -8.50 12.81 2.67
N ALA A 125 -9.14 13.99 2.59
CA ALA A 125 -9.10 14.80 1.40
C ALA A 125 -7.70 15.37 1.21
N HIS A 126 -7.27 15.49 -0.04
CA HIS A 126 -6.00 16.08 -0.42
C HIS A 126 -5.72 17.46 0.23
N GLN A 127 -6.75 18.31 0.34
CA GLN A 127 -6.58 19.65 0.90
C GLN A 127 -6.24 19.63 2.39
N GLU A 128 -6.67 18.61 3.13
CA GLU A 128 -6.35 18.45 4.55
C GLU A 128 -4.87 18.08 4.76
N LEU A 129 -4.24 17.48 3.75
CA LEU A 129 -2.80 17.21 3.75
C LEU A 129 -1.96 18.43 3.31
N LYS A 130 -2.57 19.38 2.60
CA LYS A 130 -1.92 20.61 2.14
C LYS A 130 -2.00 21.70 3.22
N GLY A 131 -1.05 21.71 4.16
CA GLY A 131 -0.98 22.76 5.18
C GLY A 131 -0.04 22.45 6.34
N ASP A 132 -0.38 23.00 7.52
CA ASP A 132 0.40 22.94 8.76
C ASP A 132 0.43 21.56 9.43
N GLY A 133 -0.21 20.55 8.83
CA GLY A 133 -0.19 19.16 9.29
C GLY A 133 1.19 18.48 9.19
N GLY A 134 2.21 19.15 8.64
CA GLY A 134 3.58 18.64 8.59
C GLY A 134 3.81 17.55 7.54
N TRP A 135 2.86 17.33 6.64
CA TRP A 135 2.90 16.29 5.62
C TRP A 135 3.44 16.80 4.29
N CYS A 136 4.23 15.96 3.63
CA CYS A 136 4.72 16.21 2.27
C CYS A 136 4.12 15.18 1.32
N ASP A 137 4.08 15.51 0.04
CA ASP A 137 3.78 14.61 -1.07
C ASP A 137 4.83 13.48 -1.25
N LEU A 138 5.81 13.38 -0.36
CA LEU A 138 6.95 12.47 -0.45
C LEU A 138 6.92 11.31 0.55
N CYS A 139 5.92 11.20 1.43
CA CYS A 139 5.83 10.03 2.30
C CYS A 139 5.84 8.76 1.44
N GLY A 140 6.64 7.75 1.80
CA GLY A 140 6.82 6.55 0.97
C GLY A 140 7.76 6.67 -0.24
N ARG A 141 8.22 7.88 -0.59
CA ARG A 141 9.25 8.14 -1.61
C ARG A 141 10.57 8.67 -1.04
N CYS A 142 10.55 9.24 0.17
CA CYS A 142 11.72 9.80 0.84
C CYS A 142 12.33 8.88 1.90
N CYS A 143 11.50 8.10 2.61
CA CYS A 143 12.03 7.11 3.54
C CYS A 143 12.56 5.90 2.77
N CYS A 144 11.85 5.38 1.75
CA CYS A 144 12.26 4.16 1.02
C CYS A 144 12.50 2.93 1.92
N HIS A 145 12.05 2.98 3.19
CA HIS A 145 12.22 1.88 4.13
C HIS A 145 11.03 0.94 4.00
N ALA A 146 11.32 -0.36 3.88
CA ALA A 146 10.32 -1.40 4.04
C ALA A 146 9.93 -1.57 5.51
N GLY A 147 10.78 -1.22 6.47
CA GLY A 147 10.51 -1.33 7.90
C GLY A 147 11.38 -0.42 8.76
N THR A 148 11.22 -0.48 10.08
CA THR A 148 11.89 0.33 11.09
C THR A 148 12.00 -0.43 12.40
N VAL A 149 12.70 0.12 13.40
CA VAL A 149 12.65 -0.40 14.77
C VAL A 149 11.27 -0.08 15.36
N PRO A 150 10.44 -1.08 15.68
CA PRO A 150 9.01 -0.88 15.99
C PRO A 150 8.77 -0.46 17.44
N THR A 151 9.55 0.48 17.97
CA THR A 151 9.38 0.97 19.34
C THR A 151 8.23 1.96 19.41
N PRO A 152 7.10 1.66 20.09
CA PRO A 152 5.99 2.60 20.22
C PRO A 152 6.38 3.80 21.11
N PRO A 153 5.66 4.94 20.98
CA PRO A 153 5.77 6.01 21.96
C PRO A 153 5.20 5.59 23.33
N PRO A 154 5.56 6.30 24.42
CA PRO A 154 5.01 6.02 25.75
C PRO A 154 3.48 6.04 25.76
N GLY A 155 2.86 5.06 26.42
CA GLY A 155 1.41 4.95 26.54
C GLY A 155 0.68 4.34 25.34
N VAL A 156 1.41 3.93 24.30
CA VAL A 156 0.85 3.19 23.16
C VAL A 156 1.34 1.75 23.19
N ASP A 157 0.40 0.81 23.03
CA ASP A 157 0.70 -0.60 22.82
C ASP A 157 0.19 -1.03 21.45
N TYR A 158 1.08 -1.57 20.61
CA TYR A 158 0.69 -2.02 19.28
C TYR A 158 0.21 -3.48 19.36
N PRO A 159 -0.75 -3.91 18.52
CA PRO A 159 -1.04 -5.32 18.33
C PRO A 159 0.26 -6.08 17.97
N ALA A 160 0.44 -7.29 18.51
CA ALA A 160 1.70 -8.04 18.35
C ALA A 160 2.19 -8.13 16.89
N TYR A 161 1.28 -8.31 15.93
CA TYR A 161 1.65 -8.41 14.51
C TYR A 161 2.12 -7.08 13.89
N TRP A 162 1.77 -5.93 14.49
CA TRP A 162 2.27 -4.62 14.03
C TRP A 162 3.77 -4.51 14.23
N TYR A 163 4.33 -5.12 15.28
CA TYR A 163 5.78 -5.12 15.48
C TYR A 163 6.50 -5.76 14.29
N HIS A 164 6.01 -6.89 13.79
CA HIS A 164 6.54 -7.54 12.58
C HIS A 164 6.28 -6.71 11.31
N ALA A 165 5.08 -6.14 11.17
CA ALA A 165 4.75 -5.34 9.99
C ALA A 165 5.59 -4.07 9.90
N LEU A 166 5.83 -3.41 11.04
CA LEU A 166 6.70 -2.25 11.16
C LEU A 166 8.16 -2.62 10.99
N ALA A 167 8.61 -3.78 11.47
CA ALA A 167 9.97 -4.28 11.26
C ALA A 167 10.28 -4.60 9.78
N GLY A 168 9.25 -4.86 8.97
CA GLY A 168 9.41 -5.29 7.59
C GLY A 168 9.45 -6.81 7.42
N ASP A 169 9.02 -7.54 8.45
CA ASP A 169 9.17 -9.00 8.54
C ASP A 169 7.89 -9.76 8.17
N THR A 170 6.77 -9.06 7.97
CA THR A 170 5.48 -9.69 7.67
C THR A 170 5.34 -10.14 6.21
N LEU A 171 5.96 -9.42 5.28
CA LEU A 171 5.93 -9.73 3.85
C LEU A 171 7.37 -9.85 3.35
N LEU A 172 7.69 -10.91 2.62
CA LEU A 172 9.05 -11.17 2.14
C LEU A 172 9.08 -11.28 0.61
N PRO A 173 9.45 -10.21 -0.12
CA PRO A 173 9.91 -8.90 0.36
C PRO A 173 8.78 -7.88 0.53
N GLN A 174 8.79 -7.11 1.63
CA GLN A 174 7.88 -6.01 1.86
C GLN A 174 8.23 -4.84 0.92
N PRO A 175 7.34 -4.43 -0.01
CA PRO A 175 7.67 -3.45 -1.05
C PRO A 175 7.85 -2.03 -0.49
N PHE A 176 7.05 -1.70 0.51
CA PHE A 176 7.08 -0.47 1.29
C PHE A 176 6.34 -0.70 2.62
N CYS A 177 6.47 0.23 3.56
CA CYS A 177 5.76 0.16 4.85
C CYS A 177 4.23 0.08 4.66
N PRO A 178 3.53 -0.94 5.22
CA PRO A 178 2.10 -1.17 4.98
C PRO A 178 1.19 -0.11 5.62
N PHE A 179 1.75 0.77 6.45
CA PHE A 179 1.05 1.93 6.99
C PHE A 179 1.19 3.18 6.13
N LEU A 180 1.81 3.09 4.96
CA LEU A 180 1.79 4.17 3.98
C LEU A 180 0.44 4.20 3.29
N PHE A 181 -0.33 5.26 3.54
CA PHE A 181 -1.67 5.45 2.97
C PHE A 181 -1.64 6.54 1.91
N GLN A 182 -2.64 6.53 1.03
CA GLN A 182 -2.83 7.54 -0.01
C GLN A 182 -4.09 8.38 0.25
N SER A 183 -4.01 9.68 -0.01
CA SER A 183 -5.19 10.56 0.02
C SER A 183 -6.13 10.32 -1.15
N GLN A 184 -7.37 10.77 -1.01
CA GLN A 184 -8.30 10.85 -2.13
C GLN A 184 -7.94 11.99 -3.11
N GLY A 185 -8.25 11.81 -4.39
CA GLY A 185 -8.17 12.84 -5.42
C GLY A 185 -6.78 13.11 -6.03
N LEU A 186 -5.68 12.87 -5.31
CA LEU A 186 -4.32 12.94 -5.85
C LEU A 186 -3.39 11.90 -5.17
N PRO A 187 -2.27 11.49 -5.82
CA PRO A 187 -1.33 10.54 -5.26
C PRO A 187 -0.40 11.20 -4.23
N LEU A 188 -0.99 11.81 -3.20
CA LEU A 188 -0.25 12.15 -1.98
C LEU A 188 -0.30 10.98 -1.02
N PHE A 189 0.80 10.77 -0.30
CA PHE A 189 0.90 9.72 0.68
C PHE A 189 1.17 10.28 2.06
N PHE A 190 0.70 9.56 3.08
CA PHE A 190 0.87 9.92 4.47
C PHE A 190 0.96 8.66 5.34
N CYS A 191 1.45 8.83 6.57
CA CYS A 191 1.65 7.71 7.48
C CYS A 191 0.40 7.48 8.33
N GLY A 192 -0.20 6.30 8.17
CA GLY A 192 -1.43 5.81 8.79
C GLY A 192 -1.48 5.88 10.33
N LEU A 193 -0.34 6.03 10.97
CA LEU A 193 -0.18 5.97 12.42
C LEU A 193 0.60 7.17 12.96
N HIS A 194 0.62 8.29 12.25
CA HIS A 194 1.43 9.45 12.64
C HIS A 194 1.40 9.85 14.12
N PRO A 195 0.21 9.97 14.76
CA PRO A 195 0.14 10.42 16.15
C PRO A 195 0.88 9.45 17.09
N ILE A 196 0.89 8.17 16.71
CA ILE A 196 1.48 7.09 17.47
C ILE A 196 2.69 6.46 16.75
N LYS A 197 3.35 7.17 15.84
CA LYS A 197 4.42 6.58 15.00
C LYS A 197 5.60 6.07 15.88
N PRO A 198 6.29 4.98 15.46
CA PRO A 198 7.42 4.47 16.20
C PRO A 198 8.50 5.53 16.43
N LEU A 199 9.21 5.44 17.56
CA LEU A 199 10.23 6.42 17.95
C LEU A 199 11.31 6.59 16.87
N ALA A 200 11.75 5.51 16.24
CA ALA A 200 12.69 5.56 15.13
C ALA A 200 12.18 6.39 13.93
N CYS A 201 10.87 6.33 13.65
CA CYS A 201 10.23 7.17 12.63
C CYS A 201 9.94 8.61 13.09
N ARG A 202 10.01 8.91 14.39
CA ARG A 202 9.83 10.27 14.90
C ARG A 202 10.97 11.20 14.50
N GLY A 203 12.19 10.67 14.46
CA GLY A 203 13.39 11.41 14.04
C GLY A 203 13.37 11.84 12.57
N PHE A 204 12.51 11.23 11.73
CA PHE A 204 12.32 11.65 10.35
C PHE A 204 11.17 12.65 10.24
N GLY A 205 11.51 13.92 10.04
CA GLY A 205 10.57 15.03 9.94
C GLY A 205 10.72 15.85 8.67
N ARG A 206 10.05 17.01 8.64
CA ARG A 206 10.03 17.94 7.49
C ARG A 206 11.42 18.31 6.98
N GLN A 207 12.39 18.48 7.89
CA GLN A 207 13.77 18.83 7.54
C GLN A 207 14.47 17.70 6.77
N ASN A 208 14.31 16.44 7.21
CA ASN A 208 14.86 15.28 6.52
C ASN A 208 14.24 15.12 5.12
N CYS A 209 12.94 15.38 4.98
CA CYS A 209 12.29 15.42 3.66
C CYS A 209 12.92 16.46 2.73
N ARG A 210 13.13 17.69 3.23
CA ARG A 210 13.73 18.79 2.45
C ARG A 210 15.18 18.47 2.03
N GLN A 211 15.95 17.84 2.90
CA GLN A 211 17.34 17.46 2.60
C GLN A 211 17.42 16.33 1.56
N GLY A 212 16.56 15.31 1.66
CA GLY A 212 16.59 14.17 0.75
C GLY A 212 16.06 14.45 -0.67
N ARG A 213 15.18 15.45 -0.82
CA ARG A 213 14.58 15.87 -2.11
C ARG A 213 14.34 17.40 -2.11
N PRO A 214 15.38 18.24 -2.32
CA PRO A 214 15.20 19.69 -2.37
C PRO A 214 14.16 20.08 -3.44
N GLN A 215 13.33 21.09 -3.15
CA GLN A 215 12.24 21.63 -4.00
C GLN A 215 10.96 20.77 -4.14
N ARG A 216 10.80 19.70 -3.35
CA ARG A 216 9.53 18.95 -3.27
C ARG A 216 8.98 18.95 -1.83
N GLY A 217 7.65 18.95 -1.69
CA GLY A 217 6.94 19.15 -0.42
C GLY A 217 6.12 20.44 -0.39
N TYR A 218 4.88 20.37 0.09
CA TYR A 218 4.05 21.56 0.33
C TYR A 218 4.68 22.41 1.44
N GLY A 219 5.34 23.48 1.05
CA GLY A 219 5.53 24.66 1.89
C GLY A 219 4.56 25.75 1.43
N PRO A 220 4.35 26.82 2.24
CA PRO A 220 3.76 28.02 1.68
C PRO A 220 4.59 28.40 0.45
N ARG A 221 3.91 28.60 -0.70
CA ARG A 221 4.58 29.19 -1.85
C ARG A 221 5.09 30.57 -1.41
N PRO A 222 6.28 31.00 -1.86
CA PRO A 222 6.69 32.39 -1.71
C PRO A 222 5.63 33.32 -2.30
#